data_AF-A0A3N5JH08-F1
#
_entry.id   AF-A0A3N5JH08-F1
#
_cell.length_a   1.000
_cell.length_b   1.000
_cell.length_c   1.000
_cell.angle_alpha   90.00
_cell.angle_beta   90.00
_cell.angle_gamma   90.00
#
_symmetry.space_group_name_H-M   'P 1'
#
loop_
_entity.id
_entity.type
_entity.pdbx_description
1 polymer ?
#
loop_
_entity_poly.entity_id
_entity_poly.type
_entity_poly.pdbx_seq_one_letter_code
_entity_poly.pdbx_strand_id
1 'polypeptide(L)'
;GITIRESDIPIAPPVKAACEILGLDPLYVANDGKLLALVDSADADRILMEMRKEPLGRDACIIGEVTPAPKGRVLLQTCIGGRRIVDMLSGDQLPRIC
;
A
#
# COMPACT_ATOMS: atom_id res chain seq x y z
N GLY A 1 8.81 12.89 2.13
CA GLY A 1 8.56 11.60 1.50
C GLY A 1 7.30 11.01 2.07
N ILE A 2 7.16 9.71 1.93
CA ILE A 2 6.07 8.93 2.51
C ILE A 2 6.72 7.75 3.22
N THR A 3 6.22 7.40 4.40
CA THR A 3 6.59 6.16 5.08
C THR A 3 5.35 5.30 5.22
N ILE A 4 5.40 4.09 4.67
CA ILE A 4 4.36 3.07 4.79
C ILE A 4 4.88 1.89 5.62
N ARG A 5 3.98 1.19 6.29
CA ARG A 5 4.29 0.04 7.14
C ARG A 5 3.76 -1.24 6.49
N GLU A 6 4.66 -2.19 6.25
CA GLU A 6 4.32 -3.46 5.59
C GLU A 6 3.23 -4.24 6.33
N SER A 7 3.24 -4.20 7.67
CA SER A 7 2.24 -4.83 8.53
C SER A 7 0.82 -4.29 8.36
N ASP A 8 0.69 -3.05 7.89
CA ASP A 8 -0.58 -2.35 7.85
C ASP A 8 -1.26 -2.49 6.48
N ILE A 9 -0.52 -2.96 5.47
CA ILE A 9 -1.02 -3.11 4.11
C ILE A 9 -1.85 -4.40 4.03
N PRO A 10 -3.15 -4.32 3.71
CA PRO A 10 -4.04 -5.46 3.71
C PRO A 10 -3.81 -6.27 2.45
N ILE A 11 -3.18 -7.43 2.60
CA ILE A 11 -2.96 -8.40 1.53
C ILE A 11 -3.73 -9.66 1.87
N ALA A 12 -4.66 -10.05 1.01
CA ALA A 12 -5.41 -11.28 1.20
C ALA A 12 -4.46 -12.49 1.20
N PRO A 13 -4.60 -13.46 2.12
CA PRO A 13 -3.68 -14.60 2.20
C PRO A 13 -3.49 -15.36 0.88
N PRO A 14 -4.55 -15.61 0.06
CA PRO A 14 -4.38 -16.24 -1.25
C PRO A 14 -3.55 -15.39 -2.24
N VAL A 15 -3.66 -14.06 -2.19
CA VAL A 15 -2.88 -13.15 -3.04
C VAL A 15 -1.41 -13.18 -2.62
N LYS A 16 -1.13 -13.13 -1.31
CA LYS A 16 0.24 -13.24 -0.79
C LYS A 16 0.91 -14.54 -1.24
N ALA A 17 0.22 -15.66 -1.07
CA ALA A 17 0.74 -16.97 -1.49
C ALA A 17 0.98 -17.04 -3.01
N ALA A 18 0.08 -16.48 -3.82
CA ALA A 18 0.26 -16.43 -5.27
C ALA A 18 1.48 -15.57 -5.67
N CYS A 19 1.64 -14.39 -5.07
CA CYS A 19 2.80 -13.53 -5.31
C CYS A 19 4.11 -14.21 -4.91
N GLU A 20 4.15 -14.93 -3.78
CA GLU A 20 5.32 -15.70 -3.35
C GLU A 20 5.71 -16.79 -4.36
N ILE A 21 4.74 -17.56 -4.85
CA ILE A 21 4.98 -18.62 -5.85
C ILE A 21 5.47 -18.04 -7.18
N LEU A 22 4.92 -16.91 -7.60
CA LEU A 22 5.21 -16.28 -8.88
C LEU A 22 6.46 -15.36 -8.84
N GLY A 23 7.04 -15.14 -7.66
CA GLY A 23 8.16 -14.21 -7.50
C GLY A 23 7.78 -12.74 -7.73
N LEU A 24 6.52 -12.40 -7.47
CA LEU A 24 5.98 -11.04 -7.61
C LEU A 24 5.94 -10.33 -6.25
N ASP A 25 6.09 -9.01 -6.27
CA ASP A 25 5.86 -8.18 -5.08
C ASP A 25 4.46 -7.56 -5.21
N PRO A 26 3.54 -7.82 -4.27
CA PRO A 26 2.15 -7.38 -4.35
C PRO A 26 1.98 -5.86 -4.41
N LEU A 27 2.99 -5.08 -3.98
CA LEU A 27 2.95 -3.61 -4.11
C LEU A 27 3.01 -3.13 -5.56
N TYR A 28 3.43 -3.99 -6.49
CA TYR A 28 3.62 -3.66 -7.91
C TYR A 28 2.62 -4.33 -8.84
N VAL A 29 1.63 -5.05 -8.29
CA VAL A 29 0.55 -5.65 -9.08
C VAL A 29 -0.61 -4.65 -9.21
N ALA A 30 -1.14 -4.52 -10.42
CA ALA A 30 -2.25 -3.61 -10.71
C ALA A 30 -3.50 -3.95 -9.86
N ASN A 31 -4.26 -2.91 -9.48
CA ASN A 31 -5.50 -3.03 -8.73
C ASN A 31 -6.65 -2.33 -9.49
N ASP A 32 -7.73 -3.04 -9.80
CA ASP A 32 -8.90 -2.51 -10.54
C ASP A 32 -10.12 -2.22 -9.62
N GLY A 33 -9.87 -1.63 -8.46
CA GLY A 33 -10.95 -1.35 -7.51
C GLY A 33 -10.47 -0.81 -6.16
N LYS A 34 -9.31 -0.16 -6.13
CA LYS A 34 -8.69 0.36 -4.92
C LYS A 34 -8.39 1.84 -5.10
N LEU A 35 -8.38 2.56 -3.98
CA LEU A 35 -8.06 3.98 -3.90
C LEU A 35 -6.91 4.16 -2.90
N LEU A 36 -5.96 5.03 -3.23
CA LEU A 36 -5.06 5.63 -2.26
C LEU A 36 -5.52 7.07 -2.00
N ALA A 37 -5.66 7.43 -0.73
CA ALA A 37 -6.06 8.77 -0.29
C ALA A 37 -4.98 9.36 0.61
N LEU A 38 -4.59 10.62 0.34
CA LEU A 38 -3.80 11.43 1.25
C LEU A 38 -4.74 12.41 1.94
N VAL A 39 -4.73 12.41 3.27
CA VAL A 39 -5.66 13.18 4.10
C VAL A 39 -4.89 13.88 5.22
N ASP A 40 -5.48 14.93 5.78
CA ASP A 40 -4.95 15.56 6.99
C ASP A 40 -4.99 14.55 8.15
N SER A 41 -3.96 14.55 9.00
CA SER A 41 -3.87 13.61 10.11
C SER A 41 -4.99 13.80 11.14
N ALA A 42 -5.52 15.02 11.29
CA ALA A 42 -6.65 15.31 12.17
C ALA A 42 -7.97 14.69 11.67
N ASP A 43 -8.08 14.42 10.37
CA ASP A 43 -9.27 13.85 9.74
C ASP A 43 -9.17 12.35 9.44
N ALA A 44 -7.96 11.76 9.57
CA ALA A 44 -7.66 10.41 9.09
C ALA A 44 -8.61 9.33 9.65
N ASP A 45 -8.82 9.31 10.96
CA ASP A 45 -9.69 8.33 11.60
C ASP A 45 -11.16 8.50 11.20
N ARG A 46 -11.62 9.76 11.13
CA ARG A 46 -13.00 10.08 10.72
C ARG A 46 -13.26 9.61 9.28
N ILE A 47 -12.35 9.92 8.36
CA ILE A 47 -12.45 9.51 6.96
C ILE A 47 -12.38 7.98 6.84
N LEU A 48 -11.46 7.33 7.56
CA LEU A 48 -11.33 5.88 7.57
C LEU A 48 -12.63 5.20 8.06
N MET A 49 -13.25 5.74 9.10
CA MET A 49 -14.54 5.24 9.60
C MET A 49 -15.63 5.34 8.54
N GLU A 50 -15.73 6.45 7.81
CA GLU A 50 -16.70 6.58 6.72
C GLU A 50 -16.41 5.62 5.56
N MET A 51 -15.14 5.49 5.15
CA MET A 51 -14.76 4.53 4.09
C MET A 51 -15.15 3.09 4.44
N ARG A 52 -14.99 2.69 5.70
CA ARG A 52 -15.31 1.33 6.16
C ARG A 52 -16.81 1.01 6.21
N LYS A 53 -17.68 2.02 6.16
CA LYS A 53 -19.14 1.80 6.05
C LYS A 53 -19.55 1.36 4.65
N GLU A 54 -18.75 1.70 3.64
CA GLU A 54 -19.03 1.29 2.27
C GLU A 54 -18.59 -0.16 2.01
N PRO A 55 -19.40 -0.99 1.33
CA PRO A 55 -19.05 -2.38 1.07
C PRO A 55 -17.69 -2.59 0.40
N LEU A 56 -17.30 -1.69 -0.50
CA LEU A 56 -16.01 -1.72 -1.21
C LEU A 56 -14.84 -1.17 -0.38
N GLY A 57 -15.13 -0.39 0.66
CA GLY A 57 -14.15 0.24 1.54
C GLY A 57 -13.98 -0.43 2.90
N ARG A 58 -14.70 -1.53 3.17
CA ARG A 58 -14.68 -2.25 4.47
C ARG A 58 -13.28 -2.59 4.98
N ASP A 59 -12.35 -2.87 4.06
CA ASP A 59 -10.96 -3.26 4.35
C ASP A 59 -9.99 -2.07 4.26
N ALA A 60 -10.48 -0.83 4.17
CA ALA A 60 -9.65 0.37 4.18
C ALA A 60 -8.84 0.45 5.47
N CYS A 61 -7.65 1.05 5.40
CA CYS A 61 -6.74 1.20 6.52
C CYS A 61 -5.78 2.35 6.28
N ILE A 62 -5.24 2.90 7.37
CA ILE A 62 -4.11 3.83 7.31
C ILE A 62 -2.84 2.99 7.23
N ILE A 63 -2.13 3.08 6.10
CA ILE A 63 -0.93 2.28 5.84
C ILE A 63 0.38 3.04 6.11
N GLY A 64 0.30 4.33 6.43
CA GLY A 64 1.48 5.18 6.51
C GLY A 64 1.17 6.65 6.72
N GLU A 65 2.20 7.48 6.51
CA GLU A 65 2.16 8.92 6.74
C GLU A 65 3.09 9.68 5.80
N VAL A 66 2.80 10.97 5.61
CA VAL A 66 3.71 11.89 4.92
C VAL A 66 4.81 12.32 5.89
N THR A 67 6.06 12.19 5.46
CA THR A 67 7.23 12.49 6.30
C THR A 67 8.04 13.63 5.69
N PRO A 68 8.82 14.40 6.50
CA PRO A 68 9.62 15.51 5.97
C PRO A 68 10.77 15.03 5.06
N ALA A 69 11.30 13.82 5.29
CA ALA A 69 12.42 13.25 4.54
C ALA A 69 12.37 11.71 4.50
N PRO A 70 13.00 11.06 3.51
CA PRO A 70 13.59 11.66 2.31
C PRO A 70 12.50 12.21 1.36
N LYS A 71 12.74 13.38 0.76
CA LYS A 71 11.78 13.99 -0.19
C LYS A 71 11.72 13.17 -1.48
N GLY A 72 10.54 13.09 -2.11
CA GLY A 72 10.34 12.37 -3.38
C GLY A 72 10.51 10.85 -3.31
N ARG A 73 10.52 10.25 -2.12
CA ARG A 73 10.70 8.81 -1.92
C ARG A 73 9.62 8.23 -1.01
N VAL A 74 9.31 6.95 -1.25
CA VAL A 74 8.45 6.12 -0.40
C VAL A 74 9.35 5.11 0.33
N LEU A 75 9.31 5.12 1.66
CA LEU A 75 9.98 4.13 2.50
C LEU A 75 8.96 3.13 3.02
N LEU A 76 9.22 1.84 2.80
CA LEU A 76 8.49 0.74 3.44
C LEU A 76 9.26 0.31 4.68
N GLN A 77 8.64 0.44 5.85
CA GLN A 77 9.09 -0.22 7.07
C GLN A 77 8.64 -1.68 7.03
N THR A 78 9.60 -2.59 7.06
CA THR A 78 9.33 -4.03 6.95
C THR A 78 8.85 -4.61 8.28
N CYS A 79 8.21 -5.77 8.23
CA CYS A 79 7.73 -6.49 9.42
C CYS A 79 8.84 -6.82 10.43
N ILE A 80 10.09 -6.88 9.99
CA ILE A 80 11.28 -7.16 10.83
C ILE A 80 12.00 -5.88 11.30
N GLY A 81 11.41 -4.70 11.08
CA GLY A 81 11.92 -3.41 11.57
C GLY A 81 12.93 -2.72 10.66
N GLY A 82 13.29 -3.33 9.53
CA GLY A 82 14.11 -2.70 8.49
C GLY A 82 13.34 -1.66 7.68
N ARG A 83 14.04 -0.94 6.80
CA ARG A 83 13.42 -0.03 5.83
C ARG A 83 13.97 -0.27 4.44
N ARG A 84 13.11 -0.28 3.43
CA ARG A 84 13.51 -0.28 2.00
C ARG A 84 12.79 0.82 1.25
N ILE A 85 13.37 1.26 0.13
CA ILE A 85 12.70 2.18 -0.79
C ILE A 85 11.72 1.36 -1.63
N VAL A 86 10.48 1.84 -1.74
CA VAL A 86 9.56 1.41 -2.81
C VAL A 86 9.85 2.32 -3.99
N ASP A 87 10.53 1.77 -5.00
CA ASP A 87 10.98 2.54 -6.15
C ASP A 87 10.03 2.36 -7.32
N MET A 88 10.10 3.26 -8.28
CA MET A 88 9.34 3.10 -9.52
C MET A 88 9.85 1.86 -10.27
N LEU A 89 8.93 1.03 -10.76
CA LEU A 89 9.30 -0.06 -11.65
C LEU A 89 9.89 0.50 -12.95
N SER A 90 10.92 -0.18 -13.46
CA SER A 90 11.48 0.11 -14.79
C SER A 90 10.56 -0.34 -15.94
N GLY A 91 9.53 -1.15 -15.64
CA GLY A 91 8.55 -1.69 -16.58
C GLY A 91 7.54 -2.58 -15.87
N ASP A 92 6.44 -2.92 -16.55
CA ASP A 92 5.36 -3.71 -15.96
C ASP A 92 5.74 -5.19 -15.76
N GLN A 93 5.34 -5.79 -14.64
CA GLN A 93 5.70 -7.18 -14.32
C GLN A 93 4.86 -8.20 -15.08
N LEU A 94 3.64 -7.83 -15.47
CA LEU A 94 2.67 -8.73 -16.09
C LEU A 94 2.24 -8.17 -17.46
N PRO A 95 2.61 -8.82 -18.57
CA PRO A 95 2.23 -8.32 -19.89
C PRO A 95 0.71 -8.43 -20.08
N ARG A 96 0.10 -7.35 -20.62
CA ARG A 96 -1.35 -7.23 -20.87
C ARG A 96 -2.18 -7.24 -19.58
N ILE A 97 -1.62 -6.72 -18.48
CA ILE A 97 -2.40 -6.33 -17.32
C ILE A 97 -2.99 -4.94 -17.61
N CYS A 98 -4.31 -4.90 -17.80
CA CYS A 98 -5.17 -3.73 -18.05
C CYS A 98 -4.84 -2.88 -19.31
#